data_AF-A0A2N6PP24-F1
#
_entry.id   AF-A0A2N6PP24-F1
#
_cell.length_a   1.000
_cell.length_b   1.000
_cell.length_c   1.000
_cell.angle_alpha   90.00
_cell.angle_beta   90.00
_cell.angle_gamma   90.00
#
_symmetry.space_group_name_H-M   'P 1'
#
loop_
_entity.id
_entity.type
_entity.pdbx_description
1 polymer ?
#
loop_
_entity_poly.entity_id
_entity_poly.type
_entity_poly.pdbx_seq_one_letter_code
_entity_poly.pdbx_strand_id
1 'polypeptide(L)' 'MREIMLLQLFSLYFESLILTTILVLIFLGIWIGLRAMSGVDKTAKDRQAHLYDMIMIGVLVVPVLSFAVMSLILVFKA' A
#
# COMPACT_ATOMS: atom_id res chain seq x y z
N MET A 1 0.63 24.84 21.29
CA MET A 1 0.14 25.05 19.90
C MET A 1 0.90 24.21 18.87
N ARG A 2 2.23 24.35 18.71
CA ARG A 2 3.02 23.55 17.74
C ARG A 2 2.97 22.03 17.96
N GLU A 3 3.00 21.57 19.21
CA GLU A 3 2.93 20.13 19.53
C GLU A 3 1.60 19.49 19.11
N ILE A 4 0.49 20.23 19.26
CA ILE A 4 -0.85 19.78 18.85
C ILE A 4 -0.92 19.61 17.33
N MET A 5 -0.28 20.52 16.57
CA MET A 5 -0.22 20.43 15.11
C MET A 5 0.63 19.26 14.60
N LEU A 6 1.77 18.97 15.27
CA LEU A 6 2.60 17.81 14.93
C LEU A 6 1.84 16.50 15.15
N LEU A 7 1.14 16.36 16.29
CA LEU A 7 0.32 15.19 16.58
C LEU A 7 -0.79 14.98 15.54
N GLN A 8 -1.42 16.07 15.07
CA GLN A 8 -2.43 16.01 14.00
C GLN A 8 -1.82 15.54 12.67
N LEU A 9 -0.66 16.06 12.28
CA LEU A 9 0.04 15.63 11.07
C LEU A 9 0.42 14.15 11.13
N PHE A 10 0.97 13.68 12.25
CA PHE A 10 1.28 12.26 12.43
C PHE A 10 0.03 11.40 12.40
N SER A 11 -1.05 11.81 13.05
CA SER A 11 -2.31 11.08 13.04
C SER A 11 -2.88 10.96 11.62
N LEU A 12 -2.85 12.03 10.84
CA LEU A 12 -3.28 12.04 9.43
C LEU A 12 -2.42 11.12 8.56
N TYR A 13 -1.10 11.11 8.79
CA TYR A 13 -0.19 10.21 8.09
C TYR A 13 -0.43 8.74 8.45
N PHE A 14 -0.64 8.40 9.72
CA PHE A 14 -0.95 7.01 10.11
C PHE A 14 -2.30 6.55 9.54
N GLU A 15 -3.31 7.42 9.55
CA GLU A 15 -4.61 7.16 8.93
C GLU A 15 -4.45 6.87 7.42
N SER A 16 -3.71 7.73 6.71
CA SER A 16 -3.46 7.54 5.28
C SER A 16 -2.61 6.30 4.99
N LEU A 17 -1.64 5.99 5.85
CA LEU A 17 -0.78 4.82 5.73
C LEU A 17 -1.57 3.52 5.84
N ILE A 18 -2.48 3.42 6.82
CA ILE A 18 -3.34 2.25 7.01
C ILE A 18 -4.26 2.07 5.79
N LEU A 19 -4.94 3.14 5.37
CA LEU A 19 -5.82 3.10 4.20
C LEU A 19 -5.08 2.68 2.93
N THR A 20 -3.91 3.27 2.70
CA THR A 20 -3.06 2.94 1.54
C THR A 20 -2.59 1.50 1.59
N THR A 21 -2.18 1.01 2.77
CA THR A 21 -1.76 -0.38 2.95
C THR A 21 -2.88 -1.35 2.58
N ILE A 22 -4.10 -1.10 3.06
CA ILE A 22 -5.26 -1.93 2.73
C ILE A 22 -5.54 -1.92 1.22
N LEU A 23 -5.55 -0.74 0.60
CA LEU A 23 -5.78 -0.60 -0.84
C LEU A 23 -4.73 -1.34 -1.68
N VAL A 24 -3.44 -1.18 -1.35
CA VAL A 24 -2.34 -1.84 -2.05
C VAL A 24 -2.38 -3.35 -1.84
N LEU A 25 -2.67 -3.83 -0.62
CA LEU A 25 -2.81 -5.27 -0.35
C LEU A 25 -3.97 -5.89 -1.13
N ILE A 26 -5.11 -5.20 -1.24
CA ILE A 26 -6.24 -5.67 -2.05
C ILE A 26 -5.81 -5.75 -3.52
N PHE A 27 -5.20 -4.69 -4.05
CA PHE A 27 -4.78 -4.65 -5.45
C PHE A 27 -3.75 -5.74 -5.79
N LEU A 28 -2.70 -5.86 -4.97
CA LEU A 28 -1.67 -6.89 -5.14
C LEU A 28 -2.23 -8.29 -4.93
N GLY A 29 -3.09 -8.49 -3.93
CA GLY A 29 -3.76 -9.76 -3.68
C GLY A 29 -4.62 -10.22 -4.85
N ILE A 30 -5.39 -9.30 -5.46
CA ILE A 30 -6.15 -9.57 -6.68
C ILE A 30 -5.20 -9.93 -7.82
N TRP A 31 -4.13 -9.15 -8.03
CA TRP A 31 -3.17 -9.39 -9.11
C TRP A 31 -2.48 -10.75 -8.99
N ILE A 32 -2.00 -11.09 -7.80
CA ILE A 32 -1.37 -12.38 -7.49
C ILE A 32 -2.39 -13.51 -7.70
N GLY A 33 -3.62 -13.34 -7.24
CA GLY A 33 -4.70 -14.33 -7.41
C GLY A 33 -5.02 -14.60 -8.88
N LEU A 34 -5.22 -13.54 -9.67
CA LEU A 34 -5.46 -13.64 -11.11
C LEU A 34 -4.30 -14.33 -11.83
N ARG A 35 -3.06 -13.98 -11.49
CA ARG A 35 -1.88 -14.62 -12.07
C ARG A 35 -1.77 -16.09 -11.67
N ALA A 36 -2.05 -16.43 -10.42
CA ALA A 36 -2.05 -17.83 -9.97
C ALA A 36 -3.07 -18.68 -10.76
N MET A 37 -4.25 -18.12 -11.06
CA MET A 37 -5.26 -18.77 -11.90
C MET A 37 -4.83 -18.93 -13.36
N SER A 38 -4.05 -17.98 -13.89
CA SER A 38 -3.56 -18.02 -15.27
C SER A 38 -2.49 -19.10 -15.54
N GLY A 39 -1.95 -19.75 -14.49
CA GLY A 39 -1.01 -20.87 -14.62
C GLY A 39 0.35 -20.50 -15.24
N VAL A 40 0.67 -19.21 -15.32
CA VAL A 40 1.90 -18.70 -15.95
C VAL A 40 3.15 -19.18 -15.22
N ASP A 41 3.09 -19.34 -13.90
CA ASP A 41 4.23 -19.73 -13.07
C ASP A 41 4.29 -21.26 -12.92
N LYS A 42 5.16 -21.89 -13.71
CA LYS A 42 5.31 -23.35 -13.86
C LYS A 42 6.09 -24.01 -12.73
N THR A 43 6.96 -23.26 -12.04
CA THR A 43 7.75 -23.79 -10.91
C THR A 43 7.42 -23.07 -9.61
N ALA A 44 7.68 -23.75 -8.48
CA ALA A 44 7.54 -23.15 -7.16
C ALA A 44 8.49 -21.96 -6.96
N LYS A 45 9.67 -21.97 -7.60
CA LYS A 45 10.65 -20.87 -7.54
C LYS A 45 10.13 -19.62 -8.25
N ASP A 46 9.49 -19.76 -9.41
CA ASP A 46 8.93 -18.63 -10.15
C ASP A 46 7.78 -17.96 -9.37
N ARG A 47 6.94 -18.77 -8.72
CA ARG A 47 5.87 -18.28 -7.84
C ARG A 47 6.45 -17.49 -6.65
N GLN A 48 7.49 -18.04 -6.01
CA GLN A 48 8.10 -17.40 -4.85
C GLN A 48 8.80 -16.09 -5.23
N ALA A 49 9.55 -16.07 -6.34
CA ALA A 49 10.18 -14.87 -6.86
C ALA A 49 9.15 -13.77 -7.14
N HIS A 50 8.05 -14.12 -7.81
CA HIS A 50 6.99 -13.17 -8.08
C HIS A 50 6.33 -12.62 -6.80
N LEU A 51 6.06 -13.49 -5.81
CA LEU A 51 5.52 -13.04 -4.52
C LEU A 51 6.45 -12.05 -3.81
N TYR A 52 7.77 -12.32 -3.80
CA TYR A 52 8.74 -11.40 -3.24
C TYR A 52 8.78 -10.06 -3.97
N ASP A 53 8.74 -10.08 -5.31
CA ASP A 53 8.68 -8.85 -6.10
C ASP A 53 7.43 -8.03 -5.75
N MET A 54 6.27 -8.67 -5.62
CA MET A 54 5.02 -7.98 -5.26
C MET A 54 5.08 -7.41 -3.84
N ILE A 55 5.64 -8.15 -2.88
CA ILE A 55 5.85 -7.66 -1.52
C ILE A 55 6.79 -6.44 -1.54
N MET A 56 7.89 -6.50 -2.28
CA MET A 56 8.85 -5.40 -2.39
C MET A 56 8.20 -4.15 -3.00
N ILE A 57 7.39 -4.33 -4.06
CA ILE A 57 6.58 -3.24 -4.62
C ILE A 57 5.65 -2.66 -3.55
N GLY A 58 4.93 -3.50 -2.80
CA GLY A 58 4.04 -3.03 -1.73
C GLY A 58 4.79 -2.21 -0.67
N VAL A 59 5.92 -2.71 -0.18
CA VAL A 59 6.74 -2.05 0.84
C VAL A 59 7.26 -0.68 0.37
N LEU A 60 7.61 -0.55 -0.92
CA LEU A 60 8.14 0.70 -1.48
C LEU A 60 7.03 1.69 -1.88
N VAL A 61 5.91 1.20 -2.42
CA VAL A 61 4.82 2.04 -2.95
C VAL A 61 3.93 2.58 -1.82
N VAL A 62 3.63 1.77 -0.80
CA VAL A 62 2.76 2.18 0.32
C VAL A 62 3.19 3.49 0.98
N PRO A 63 4.46 3.70 1.39
CA PRO A 63 4.86 4.94 2.04
C PRO A 63 4.84 6.15 1.10
N VAL A 64 5.04 5.97 -0.21
CA VAL A 64 4.96 7.08 -1.18
C VAL A 64 3.51 7.45 -1.46
N LEU A 65 2.66 6.44 -1.67
CA LEU A 65 1.24 6.63 -2.00
C LEU A 65 0.44 7.15 -0.79
N SER A 66 0.87 6.86 0.45
CA SER A 66 0.23 7.36 1.65
C SER A 66 0.31 8.89 1.79
N PHE A 67 1.34 9.54 1.23
CA PHE A 67 1.40 11.01 1.16
C PHE A 67 0.34 11.59 0.21
N ALA A 68 0.07 10.92 -0.91
CA ALA A 68 -0.99 11.34 -1.82
C ALA A 68 -2.37 11.17 -1.16
N VAL A 69 -2.60 10.03 -0.50
CA VAL A 69 -3.85 9.77 0.24
C VAL A 69 -4.02 10.76 1.39
N MET A 70 -2.97 11.08 2.15
CA MET A 70 -2.99 12.11 3.20
C MET A 70 -3.43 13.46 2.64
N SER A 71 -2.90 13.85 1.47
CA SER A 71 -3.25 15.10 0.80
C SER A 71 -4.73 15.14 0.42
N LEU A 72 -5.27 14.02 -0.10
CA LEU A 72 -6.69 13.90 -0.42
C LEU A 72 -7.57 13.96 0.83
N ILE A 73 -7.21 13.24 1.90
CA ILE A 73 -7.93 13.28 3.19
C ILE A 73 -7.96 14.70 3.74
N LEU A 74 -6.85 15.43 3.65
CA LEU A 74 -6.78 16.81 4.12
C LEU A 74 -7.74 17.71 3.33
N VAL A 75 -7.79 17.57 2.00
CA VAL A 75 -8.71 18.35 1.14
C VAL A 75 -10.17 18.02 1.42
N PHE A 76 -10.51 16.76 1.69
CA PHE A 76 -11.90 16.37 1.97
C PHE A 76 -12.34 16.62 3.41
N LYS A 77 -11.41 16.74 4.36
CA LYS A 77 -11.69 17.12 5.77
C LYS A 77 -11.73 18.64 5.97
N ALA A 78 -11.11 19.42 5.08
CA ALA A 78 -11.13 20.88 5.08
C ALA A 78 -12.45 21.42 4.54
#